data_AF-A0A1V6RIW1-F1
#
_entry.id   AF-A0A1V6RIW1-F1
#
_cell.length_a   1.000
_cell.length_b   1.000
_cell.length_c   1.000
_cell.angle_alpha   90.00
_cell.angle_beta   90.00
_cell.angle_gamma   90.00
#
_symmetry.space_group_name_H-M   'P 1'
#
loop_
_entity.id
_entity.type
_entity.pdbx_description
1 polymer ?
#
loop_
_entity_poly.entity_id
_entity_poly.type
_entity_poly.pdbx_seq_one_letter_code
_entity_poly.pdbx_strand_id
1 'polypeptide(L)'
;MTLLSSSEVSNMMKKTSERKRFELMPTEILFCVVNCLRKRDIKQFSLVNKRARDVCLPFLFYKIRIDFSNAGFDILDKILYSQLYQYIRSFQYTIPQLLKPEIRNFEKFKTDFLNPQIYVELCGGPDYIDGDEDWHDHEYLGCN
;
A
#
# COMPACT_ATOMS: atom_id res chain seq x y z
N MET A 1 -41.15 22.75 21.01
CA MET A 1 -40.13 23.60 20.37
C MET A 1 -39.07 23.91 21.41
N THR A 2 -37.92 23.26 21.36
CA THR A 2 -36.81 23.52 22.28
C THR A 2 -36.07 24.76 21.77
N LEU A 3 -36.17 25.88 22.50
CA LEU A 3 -35.43 27.10 22.18
C LEU A 3 -33.96 26.88 22.57
N LEU A 4 -33.06 27.03 21.59
CA LEU A 4 -31.62 27.03 21.86
C LEU A 4 -31.28 28.24 22.75
N SER A 5 -30.49 27.99 23.79
CA SER A 5 -29.99 29.04 24.68
C SER A 5 -29.05 30.00 23.93
N SER A 6 -28.94 31.23 24.43
CA SER A 6 -28.09 32.27 23.80
C SER A 6 -26.61 31.85 23.65
N SER A 7 -26.12 30.98 24.55
CA SER A 7 -24.77 30.41 24.49
C SER A 7 -24.61 29.40 23.36
N GLU A 8 -25.63 28.57 23.09
CA GLU A 8 -25.63 27.60 22.00
C GLU A 8 -25.64 28.28 20.62
N VAL A 9 -26.43 29.36 20.48
CA VAL A 9 -26.47 30.16 19.24
C VAL A 9 -25.12 30.85 18.99
N SER A 10 -24.51 31.44 20.03
CA SER A 10 -23.19 32.08 19.92
C SER A 10 -22.08 31.09 19.54
N ASN A 11 -22.08 29.88 20.12
CA ASN A 11 -21.14 28.82 19.77
C ASN A 11 -21.34 28.31 18.33
N MET A 12 -22.58 28.20 17.87
CA MET A 12 -22.90 27.82 16.49
C MET A 12 -22.41 28.87 15.48
N MET A 13 -22.56 30.16 15.79
CA MET A 13 -22.08 31.25 14.92
C MET A 13 -20.54 31.32 14.88
N LYS A 14 -19.85 31.12 16.01
CA LYS A 14 -18.38 31.02 16.02
C LYS A 14 -17.89 29.83 15.19
N LYS A 15 -18.49 28.66 15.38
CA LYS A 15 -18.14 27.42 14.66
C LYS A 15 -18.34 27.54 13.14
N THR A 16 -19.39 28.22 12.70
CA THR A 16 -19.63 28.48 11.26
C THR A 16 -18.66 29.49 10.68
N SER A 17 -18.28 30.53 11.43
CA SER A 17 -17.27 31.51 11.03
C SER A 17 -15.86 30.90 10.90
N GLU A 18 -15.45 30.08 11.87
CA GLU A 18 -14.13 29.40 11.83
C GLU A 18 -14.01 28.41 10.67
N ARG A 19 -15.09 27.68 10.35
CA ARG A 19 -15.14 26.82 9.15
C ARG A 19 -14.91 27.61 7.87
N LYS A 20 -15.57 28.77 7.73
CA LYS A 20 -15.38 29.67 6.58
C LYS A 20 -13.93 30.14 6.47
N ARG A 21 -13.25 30.44 7.58
CA ARG A 21 -11.85 30.88 7.56
C ARG A 21 -10.89 29.81 7.03
N PHE A 22 -11.10 28.55 7.40
CA PHE A 22 -10.30 27.44 6.88
C PHE A 22 -10.54 27.21 5.37
N GLU A 23 -11.79 27.32 4.92
CA GLU A 23 -12.15 27.20 3.50
C GLU A 23 -11.59 28.35 2.63
N LEU A 24 -11.29 29.50 3.23
CA LEU A 24 -10.73 30.66 2.52
C LEU A 24 -9.20 30.71 2.52
N MET A 25 -8.52 29.90 3.33
CA MET A 25 -7.05 29.89 3.40
C MET A 25 -6.46 29.46 2.04
N PRO A 26 -5.36 30.05 1.53
CA PRO A 26 -4.75 29.58 0.29
C PRO A 26 -4.25 28.13 0.40
N THR A 27 -4.32 27.39 -0.71
CA THR A 27 -3.96 25.96 -0.74
C THR A 27 -2.46 25.76 -0.47
N GLU A 28 -1.63 26.69 -0.91
CA GLU A 28 -0.18 26.72 -0.69
C GLU A 28 0.16 26.77 0.80
N ILE A 29 -0.58 27.57 1.56
CA ILE A 29 -0.38 27.66 3.01
C ILE A 29 -0.78 26.35 3.70
N LEU A 30 -1.89 25.73 3.26
CA LEU A 30 -2.29 24.41 3.75
C LEU A 30 -1.23 23.34 3.45
N PHE A 31 -0.63 23.37 2.25
CA PHE A 31 0.49 22.49 1.90
C PHE A 31 1.69 22.69 2.83
N CYS A 32 2.07 23.93 3.12
CA CYS A 32 3.14 24.24 4.08
C CYS A 32 2.83 23.69 5.47
N VAL A 33 1.58 23.83 5.94
CA VAL A 33 1.15 23.27 7.23
C VAL A 33 1.30 21.75 7.23
N VAL A 34 0.76 21.06 6.21
CA VAL A 34 0.83 19.60 6.11
C VAL A 34 2.27 19.10 6.06
N ASN A 35 3.17 19.81 5.38
CA ASN A 35 4.59 19.46 5.30
C ASN A 35 5.32 19.54 6.64
N CYS A 36 4.79 20.29 7.61
CA CYS A 36 5.31 20.37 8.98
C CYS A 36 4.72 19.30 9.92
N LEU A 37 3.75 18.52 9.47
CA LEU A 37 3.08 17.50 10.30
C LEU A 37 3.80 16.16 10.24
N ARG A 38 3.72 15.40 11.34
CA ARG A 38 4.16 14.00 11.33
C ARG A 38 3.12 13.14 10.60
N LYS A 39 3.53 11.98 10.09
CA LYS A 39 2.65 11.06 9.32
C LYS A 39 1.33 10.71 10.04
N ARG A 40 1.37 10.53 11.36
CA ARG A 40 0.16 10.27 12.17
C ARG A 40 -0.81 11.45 12.13
N ASP A 41 -0.29 12.67 12.24
CA ASP A 41 -1.06 13.90 12.29
C ASP A 41 -1.61 14.27 10.90
N ILE A 42 -0.84 14.02 9.84
CA ILE A 42 -1.32 14.14 8.45
C ILE A 42 -2.56 13.26 8.24
N LYS A 43 -2.52 12.02 8.73
CA LYS A 43 -3.66 11.09 8.63
C LYS A 43 -4.87 11.64 9.37
N GLN A 44 -4.72 12.13 10.59
CA GLN A 44 -5.83 12.73 11.34
C GLN A 44 -6.37 14.00 10.66
N PHE A 45 -5.49 14.86 10.17
CA PHE A 45 -5.87 16.08 9.46
C PHE A 45 -6.68 15.80 8.19
N SER A 46 -6.33 14.74 7.46
CA SER A 46 -7.05 14.33 6.24
C SER A 46 -8.51 13.92 6.48
N LEU A 47 -8.90 13.64 7.73
CA LEU A 47 -10.25 13.26 8.11
C LEU A 47 -11.15 14.45 8.44
N VAL A 48 -10.59 15.67 8.56
CA VAL A 48 -11.33 16.85 9.02
C VAL A 48 -12.40 17.29 8.00
N ASN A 49 -12.02 17.41 6.73
CA ASN A 49 -12.92 17.75 5.62
C ASN A 49 -12.31 17.36 4.26
N LYS A 50 -13.08 17.52 3.18
CA LYS A 50 -12.64 17.20 1.82
C LYS A 50 -11.37 17.95 1.42
N ARG A 51 -11.30 19.26 1.70
CA ARG A 51 -10.15 20.08 1.34
C ARG A 51 -8.86 19.64 2.04
N ALA A 52 -8.93 19.36 3.34
CA ALA A 52 -7.83 18.82 4.13
C ALA A 52 -7.40 17.44 3.61
N ARG A 53 -8.34 16.61 3.18
CA ARG A 53 -8.05 15.33 2.53
C ARG A 53 -7.25 15.52 1.25
N ASP A 54 -7.71 16.40 0.36
CA ASP A 54 -7.13 16.61 -0.96
C ASP A 54 -5.68 17.09 -0.86
N VAL A 55 -5.39 18.06 0.02
CA VAL A 55 -4.01 18.54 0.25
C VAL A 55 -3.10 17.50 0.91
N CYS A 56 -3.67 16.53 1.63
CA CYS A 56 -2.92 15.45 2.26
C CYS A 56 -2.60 14.29 1.30
N LEU A 57 -3.32 14.13 0.18
CA LEU A 57 -3.15 12.97 -0.71
C LEU A 57 -1.69 12.77 -1.16
N PRO A 58 -0.95 13.81 -1.62
CA PRO A 58 0.44 13.67 -2.01
C PRO A 58 1.34 13.13 -0.89
N PHE A 59 1.04 13.47 0.36
CA PHE A 59 1.84 13.07 1.54
C PHE A 59 1.44 11.71 2.11
N LEU A 60 0.19 11.29 1.90
CA LEU A 60 -0.30 9.99 2.37
C LEU A 60 0.09 8.87 1.42
N PHE A 61 0.08 9.15 0.11
CA PHE A 61 0.26 8.16 -0.94
C PHE A 61 1.61 8.24 -1.66
N TYR A 62 2.56 9.10 -1.24
CA TYR A 62 3.89 9.16 -1.88
C TYR A 62 4.63 7.82 -1.88
N LYS A 63 4.40 7.00 -0.85
CA LYS A 63 4.95 5.66 -0.70
C LYS A 63 3.87 4.68 -0.28
N ILE A 64 3.65 3.67 -1.10
CA ILE A 64 2.76 2.55 -0.78
C ILE A 64 3.57 1.27 -0.57
N ARG A 65 3.04 0.40 0.29
CA ARG A 65 3.55 -0.96 0.47
C ARG A 65 2.42 -1.92 0.13
N ILE A 66 2.70 -2.85 -0.76
CA ILE A 66 1.79 -3.91 -1.18
C ILE A 66 2.46 -5.22 -0.80
N ASP A 67 1.73 -6.07 -0.07
CA ASP A 67 2.22 -7.39 0.29
C ASP A 67 1.94 -8.39 -0.85
N PHE A 68 2.81 -9.39 -0.99
CA PHE A 68 2.67 -10.46 -1.98
C PHE A 68 1.45 -11.33 -1.67
N SER A 69 0.31 -11.00 -2.27
CA SER A 69 -0.97 -11.71 -2.11
C SER A 69 -1.94 -11.29 -3.20
N ASN A 70 -2.95 -12.11 -3.48
CA ASN A 70 -4.00 -11.76 -4.46
C ASN A 70 -4.71 -10.45 -4.06
N ALA A 71 -5.06 -10.31 -2.78
CA ALA A 71 -5.65 -9.08 -2.25
C ALA A 71 -4.73 -7.86 -2.41
N GLY A 72 -3.41 -8.03 -2.25
CA GLY A 72 -2.42 -6.98 -2.50
C GLY A 72 -2.39 -6.53 -3.96
N PHE A 73 -2.46 -7.47 -4.89
CA PHE A 73 -2.58 -7.15 -6.32
C PHE A 73 -3.90 -6.48 -6.68
N ASP A 74 -5.02 -6.91 -6.11
CA ASP A 74 -6.30 -6.24 -6.33
C ASP A 74 -6.27 -4.78 -5.86
N ILE A 75 -5.57 -4.50 -4.76
CA ILE A 75 -5.34 -3.13 -4.29
C ILE A 75 -4.48 -2.36 -5.29
N LEU A 76 -3.40 -2.97 -5.78
CA LEU A 76 -2.52 -2.34 -6.77
C LEU A 76 -3.27 -2.00 -8.06
N ASP A 77 -4.08 -2.92 -8.56
CA ASP A 77 -4.91 -2.74 -9.76
C ASP A 77 -5.91 -1.60 -9.57
N LYS A 78 -6.64 -1.58 -8.46
CA LYS A 78 -7.54 -0.48 -8.10
C LYS A 78 -6.83 0.87 -8.00
N ILE A 79 -5.60 0.88 -7.47
CA ILE A 79 -4.80 2.11 -7.38
C ILE A 79 -4.45 2.62 -8.77
N LEU A 80 -4.00 1.74 -9.68
CA LEU A 80 -3.64 2.09 -11.05
C LEU A 80 -4.79 2.73 -11.82
N TYR A 81 -6.02 2.24 -11.62
CA TYR A 81 -7.22 2.80 -12.26
C TYR A 81 -7.87 3.98 -11.49
N SER A 82 -7.29 4.40 -10.35
CA SER A 82 -7.81 5.50 -9.54
C SER A 82 -7.03 6.80 -9.74
N GLN A 83 -7.59 7.95 -9.35
CA GLN A 83 -6.83 9.21 -9.33
C GLN A 83 -5.69 9.25 -8.29
N LEU A 84 -5.46 8.17 -7.53
CA LEU A 84 -4.37 8.12 -6.55
C LEU A 84 -3.01 7.83 -7.18
N TYR A 85 -2.96 7.21 -8.38
CA TYR A 85 -1.68 6.83 -8.99
C TYR A 85 -0.74 8.03 -9.19
N GLN A 86 -1.30 9.21 -9.49
CA GLN A 86 -0.54 10.44 -9.72
C GLN A 86 0.25 10.92 -8.50
N TYR A 87 -0.14 10.49 -7.29
CA TYR A 87 0.50 10.86 -6.04
C TYR A 87 1.58 9.88 -5.59
N ILE A 88 1.67 8.71 -6.21
CA ILE A 88 2.60 7.66 -5.83
C ILE A 88 3.95 7.91 -6.51
N ARG A 89 5.00 8.08 -5.70
CA ARG A 89 6.39 8.23 -6.19
C ARG A 89 7.22 6.97 -6.01
N SER A 90 6.86 6.14 -5.03
CA SER A 90 7.54 4.88 -4.76
C SER A 90 6.51 3.84 -4.33
N PHE A 91 6.68 2.61 -4.79
CA PHE A 91 5.95 1.47 -4.24
C PHE A 91 6.96 0.42 -3.79
N GLN A 92 6.61 -0.32 -2.74
CA GLN A 92 7.38 -1.45 -2.26
C GLN A 92 6.51 -2.70 -2.38
N TYR A 93 7.03 -3.69 -3.09
CA TYR A 93 6.41 -4.98 -3.28
C TYR A 93 7.38 -6.06 -2.79
N THR A 94 7.02 -6.78 -1.73
CA THR A 94 7.93 -7.75 -1.08
C THR A 94 7.46 -9.16 -1.38
N ILE A 95 8.19 -9.86 -2.23
CA ILE A 95 7.97 -11.27 -2.56
C ILE A 95 8.60 -12.13 -1.44
N PRO A 96 7.90 -13.12 -0.86
CA PRO A 96 8.52 -14.06 0.07
C PRO A 96 9.66 -14.78 -0.66
N GLN A 97 10.86 -14.80 -0.06
CA GLN A 97 12.02 -15.48 -0.62
C GLN A 97 11.69 -16.94 -0.90
N LEU A 98 11.47 -17.28 -2.16
CA LEU A 98 11.54 -18.64 -2.73
C LEU A 98 11.40 -18.54 -4.26
N LEU A 99 12.37 -17.88 -4.90
CA LEU A 99 12.70 -18.30 -6.25
C LEU A 99 13.30 -19.69 -6.10
N LYS A 100 12.64 -20.73 -6.62
CA LYS A 100 13.28 -22.04 -6.77
C LYS A 100 14.67 -21.82 -7.37
N PRO A 101 15.71 -22.55 -6.91
CA PRO A 101 17.06 -22.40 -7.48
C PRO A 101 17.10 -22.67 -9.00
N GLU A 102 16.08 -23.30 -9.57
CA GLU A 102 15.91 -23.48 -11.02
C GLU A 102 15.46 -22.22 -11.79
N ILE A 103 14.90 -21.19 -11.14
CA ILE A 103 14.50 -19.95 -11.84
C ILE A 103 15.72 -19.07 -12.05
N ARG A 104 16.57 -19.48 -12.99
CA ARG A 104 17.87 -18.86 -13.29
C ARG A 104 17.80 -17.59 -14.14
N ASN A 105 16.63 -17.22 -14.65
CA ASN A 105 16.49 -16.05 -15.51
C ASN A 105 16.08 -14.80 -14.74
N PHE A 106 17.06 -14.20 -14.07
CA PHE A 106 16.90 -12.93 -13.35
C PHE A 106 16.42 -11.77 -14.23
N GLU A 107 16.77 -11.78 -15.52
CA GLU A 107 16.36 -10.72 -16.46
C GLU A 107 14.85 -10.74 -16.71
N LYS A 108 14.20 -11.91 -16.68
CA LYS A 108 12.74 -12.02 -16.80
C LYS A 108 12.00 -11.38 -15.62
N PHE A 109 12.58 -11.43 -14.42
CA PHE A 109 12.01 -10.76 -13.23
C PHE A 109 12.13 -9.24 -13.25
N LYS A 110 13.06 -8.69 -14.05
CA LYS A 110 13.15 -7.24 -14.23
C LYS A 110 12.02 -6.70 -15.10
N THR A 111 11.50 -7.53 -16.01
CA THR A 111 10.50 -7.10 -17.00
C THR A 111 9.08 -7.51 -16.61
N ASP A 112 8.91 -8.65 -15.93
CA ASP A 112 7.59 -9.19 -15.60
C ASP A 112 7.28 -9.09 -14.11
N PHE A 113 6.14 -8.48 -13.77
CA PHE A 113 5.62 -8.44 -12.41
C PHE A 113 5.10 -9.83 -12.03
N LEU A 114 5.74 -10.49 -11.06
CA LEU A 114 5.34 -11.83 -10.64
C LEU A 114 4.07 -11.77 -9.81
N ASN A 115 2.93 -12.17 -10.39
CA ASN A 115 1.70 -12.31 -9.64
C ASN A 115 1.70 -13.60 -8.77
N PRO A 116 0.87 -13.71 -7.73
CA PRO A 116 0.93 -14.81 -6.78
C PRO A 116 0.47 -16.12 -7.40
N GLN A 117 -0.42 -16.05 -8.39
CA GLN A 117 -0.93 -17.21 -9.12
C GLN A 117 0.17 -17.86 -9.97
N ILE A 118 0.88 -17.05 -10.76
CA ILE A 118 2.05 -17.46 -11.56
C ILE A 118 3.14 -18.00 -10.63
N TYR A 119 3.35 -17.39 -9.47
CA TYR A 119 4.30 -17.93 -8.49
C TYR A 119 3.92 -19.32 -8.00
N VAL A 120 2.64 -19.57 -7.67
CA VAL A 120 2.17 -20.91 -7.28
C VAL A 120 2.35 -21.91 -8.42
N GLU A 121 2.06 -21.54 -9.66
CA GLU A 121 2.27 -22.40 -10.84
C GLU A 121 3.76 -22.74 -11.06
N LEU A 122 4.67 -21.76 -10.90
CA LEU A 122 6.11 -21.99 -11.02
C LEU A 122 6.67 -22.82 -9.86
N CYS A 123 6.15 -22.63 -8.65
CA CYS A 123 6.57 -23.35 -7.45
C CYS A 123 5.94 -24.75 -7.34
N GLY A 124 4.72 -24.96 -7.82
CA GLY A 124 4.00 -26.22 -7.83
C GLY A 124 4.30 -27.07 -9.05
N GLY A 125 5.59 -27.33 -9.32
CA GLY A 125 6.03 -28.17 -10.44
C GLY A 125 5.31 -29.53 -10.46
N PRO A 126 5.24 -30.22 -11.61
CA PRO A 126 4.51 -31.48 -11.74
C PRO A 126 4.91 -32.39 -10.59
N ASP A 127 3.88 -32.88 -9.90
CA ASP A 127 3.98 -33.76 -8.76
C ASP A 127 5.10 -34.77 -8.95
N TYR A 128 5.86 -34.99 -7.87
CA TYR A 128 6.78 -36.11 -7.70
C TYR A 128 6.32 -37.30 -8.53
N ILE A 129 7.09 -37.69 -9.54
CA ILE A 129 6.97 -39.03 -10.08
C ILE A 129 7.18 -39.92 -8.86
N ASP A 130 6.14 -40.68 -8.50
CA ASP A 130 6.20 -41.81 -7.60
C ASP A 130 7.09 -42.86 -8.27
N GLY A 131 8.37 -42.53 -8.33
CA GLY A 131 9.43 -43.45 -8.67
C GLY A 131 9.71 -44.16 -7.38
N ASP A 132 9.30 -45.42 -7.32
CA ASP A 132 9.96 -46.47 -6.56
C ASP A 132 11.45 -46.51 -6.95
N GLU A 133 12.21 -45.47 -6.61
CA GLU A 133 13.66 -45.51 -6.61
C GLU A 133 14.06 -46.24 -5.34
N ASP A 134 14.15 -47.54 -5.52
CA ASP A 134 14.79 -48.53 -4.67
C ASP A 134 16.17 -48.02 -4.22
N TRP A 135 16.21 -47.32 -3.09
CA TRP A 135 17.43 -46.82 -2.44
C TRP A 135 18.19 -47.95 -1.70
N HIS A 136 18.19 -49.17 -2.25
CA HIS A 136 19.06 -50.21 -1.74
C HIS A 136 20.48 -50.07 -2.32
N ASP A 137 21.33 -49.54 -1.44
CA ASP A 137 22.76 -49.84 -1.33
C ASP A 137 23.69 -49.17 -2.36
N HIS A 138 23.81 -47.84 -2.27
CA HIS A 138 25.10 -47.20 -2.53
C HIS A 138 25.95 -47.24 -1.25
N GLU A 139 26.63 -48.38 -1.11
CA GLU A 139 27.73 -48.60 -0.18
C GLU A 139 28.77 -47.47 -0.35
N TYR A 140 28.87 -46.61 0.68
CA TYR A 140 29.88 -45.57 0.73
C TYR A 140 31.26 -46.22 0.82
N LEU A 141 31.93 -46.34 -0.33
CA LEU A 141 33.37 -46.59 -0.34
C LEU A 141 34.06 -45.36 0.26
N GLY A 142 34.33 -45.46 1.56
CA GLY A 142 35.18 -44.53 2.28
C GLY A 142 36.56 -44.50 1.65
N CYS A 143 37.05 -43.30 1.37
CA CYS A 143 38.45 -43.06 1.05
C CYS A 143 39.31 -43.53 2.22
N ASN A 144 40.19 -44.49 1.97
CA ASN A 144 41.46 -44.68 2.68
C ASN A 144 42.55 -44.95 1.65
#